data_AF-A0A7M7JGQ0-F1
#
_entry.id   AF-A0A7M7JGQ0-F1
#
_cell.length_a   1.000
_cell.length_b   1.000
_cell.length_c   1.000
_cell.angle_alpha   90.00
_cell.angle_beta   90.00
_cell.angle_gamma   90.00
#
_symmetry.space_group_name_H-M   'P 1'
#
loop_
_entity.id
_entity.type
_entity.pdbx_description
1 polymer ?
#
loop_
_entity_poly.entity_id
_entity_poly.type
_entity_poly.pdbx_seq_one_letter_code
_entity_poly.pdbx_strand_id
1 'polypeptide(L)'
;MEKCKRVFIMTLKFNSKFKPPQAYELNMAVECVSKFAEKCFNERQRQSYSRFTNGAMQMISDFCDKRSFFRKAYLQHSSCFSTVQDDYRRCAERHLSTLSLNHSSSTTESNDLGEENFNQRTKKICCMFRDHIRCTRAMIEARCGAEAADLADDIITKATARLVHPYCTELPIGDGGCSMATPICRTSKTQWTLLSGLILTLIYWY
;
A
#
# COMPACT_ATOMS: atom_id res chain seq x y z
N MET A 1 -18.11 5.64 18.99
CA MET A 1 -17.35 4.44 18.57
C MET A 1 -18.06 3.65 17.46
N GLU A 2 -19.35 3.34 17.59
CA GLU A 2 -20.16 2.67 16.54
C GLU A 2 -20.08 3.33 15.15
N LYS A 3 -20.15 4.67 15.08
CA LYS A 3 -20.00 5.42 13.81
C LYS A 3 -18.59 5.30 13.20
N CYS A 4 -17.55 5.25 14.03
CA CYS A 4 -16.16 5.05 13.59
C CYS A 4 -15.95 3.63 13.03
N LYS A 5 -16.55 2.61 13.67
CA LYS A 5 -16.52 1.22 13.19
C LYS A 5 -17.19 1.08 11.82
N ARG A 6 -18.31 1.77 11.57
CA ARG A 6 -19.00 1.71 10.27
C ARG A 6 -18.17 2.30 9.13
N VAL A 7 -17.45 3.39 9.35
CA VAL A 7 -16.54 3.98 8.34
C VAL A 7 -15.39 3.02 8.00
N PHE A 8 -14.75 2.43 9.02
CA PHE A 8 -13.65 1.49 8.80
C PHE A 8 -14.09 0.21 8.08
N ILE A 9 -15.27 -0.32 8.42
CA ILE A 9 -15.85 -1.52 7.79
C ILE A 9 -16.37 -1.24 6.37
N MET A 10 -16.92 -0.05 6.09
CA MET A 10 -17.32 0.34 4.72
C MET A 10 -16.13 0.42 3.77
N THR A 11 -14.95 0.79 4.28
CA THR A 11 -13.72 0.86 3.47
C THR A 11 -13.12 -0.52 3.18
N LEU A 12 -13.57 -1.59 3.84
CA LEU A 12 -13.02 -2.96 3.70
C LEU A 12 -13.96 -3.93 2.98
N LYS A 13 -15.25 -3.62 2.84
CA LYS A 13 -16.17 -4.36 1.96
C LYS A 13 -16.25 -3.70 0.58
N PHE A 14 -15.13 -3.74 -0.13
CA PHE A 14 -15.04 -3.34 -1.53
C PHE A 14 -15.61 -4.45 -2.43
N ASN A 15 -16.87 -4.30 -2.84
CA ASN A 15 -17.41 -5.11 -3.93
C ASN A 15 -18.28 -4.26 -4.88
N SER A 16 -17.78 -4.17 -6.12
CA SER A 16 -18.40 -3.77 -7.39
C SER A 16 -18.44 -2.30 -7.88
N LYS A 17 -18.36 -1.23 -7.09
CA LYS A 17 -18.20 0.14 -7.65
C LYS A 17 -17.45 1.08 -6.70
N PHE A 18 -16.15 1.27 -6.89
CA PHE A 18 -15.45 2.35 -6.21
C PHE A 18 -15.86 3.70 -6.76
N LYS A 19 -16.59 4.44 -5.94
CA LYS A 19 -16.76 5.87 -6.12
C LYS A 19 -15.60 6.56 -5.40
N PRO A 20 -15.00 7.62 -5.98
CA PRO A 20 -14.02 8.42 -5.24
C PRO A 20 -14.63 8.87 -3.90
N PRO A 21 -13.85 8.81 -2.80
CA PRO A 21 -14.34 9.17 -1.48
C PRO A 21 -14.82 10.62 -1.48
N GLN A 22 -15.88 10.89 -0.75
CA GLN A 22 -16.38 12.25 -0.62
C GLN A 22 -15.62 12.99 0.49
N ALA A 23 -15.39 14.29 0.29
CA ALA A 23 -14.68 15.12 1.27
C ALA A 23 -15.31 15.08 2.68
N TYR A 24 -16.65 14.98 2.76
CA TYR A 24 -17.35 14.86 4.03
C TYR A 24 -17.00 13.56 4.77
N GLU A 25 -16.82 12.45 4.05
CA GLU A 25 -16.52 11.13 4.62
C GLU A 25 -15.11 11.12 5.22
N LEU A 26 -14.16 11.70 4.47
CA LEU A 26 -12.76 11.80 4.89
C LEU A 26 -12.61 12.72 6.10
N ASN A 27 -13.22 13.90 6.08
CA ASN A 27 -13.15 14.83 7.21
C ASN A 27 -13.78 14.23 8.48
N MET A 28 -14.91 13.54 8.34
CA MET A 28 -15.55 12.84 9.46
C MET A 28 -14.65 11.72 10.01
N ALA A 29 -13.95 10.97 9.14
CA ALA A 29 -13.01 9.94 9.55
C ALA A 29 -11.82 10.53 10.32
N VAL A 30 -11.19 11.59 9.79
CA VAL A 30 -10.08 12.30 10.44
C VAL A 30 -10.50 12.83 11.80
N GLU A 31 -11.65 13.51 11.89
CA GLU A 31 -12.17 14.03 13.15
C GLU A 31 -12.39 12.91 14.18
N CYS A 32 -12.94 11.77 13.75
CA CYS A 32 -13.19 10.65 14.64
C CYS A 32 -11.90 10.07 15.23
N VAL A 33 -10.87 9.87 14.41
CA VAL A 33 -9.57 9.33 14.88
C VAL A 33 -8.82 10.36 15.73
N SER A 34 -8.86 11.64 15.36
CA SER A 34 -8.25 12.71 16.17
C SER A 34 -8.87 12.80 17.57
N LYS A 35 -10.21 12.77 17.68
CA LYS A 35 -10.90 12.73 18.98
C LYS A 35 -10.57 11.48 19.79
N PHE A 36 -10.36 10.34 19.13
CA PHE A 36 -9.90 9.13 19.80
C PHE A 36 -8.48 9.30 20.36
N ALA A 37 -7.54 9.82 19.56
CA ALA A 37 -6.18 10.09 20.01
C ALA A 37 -6.17 11.10 21.18
N GLU A 38 -6.97 12.15 21.11
CA GLU A 38 -7.14 13.10 22.22
C GLU A 38 -7.65 12.41 23.48
N LYS A 39 -8.67 11.56 23.38
CA LYS A 39 -9.25 10.92 24.57
C LYS A 39 -8.37 9.82 25.17
N CYS A 40 -7.66 9.06 24.34
CA CYS A 40 -7.06 7.80 24.74
C CYS A 40 -5.53 7.82 24.80
N PHE A 41 -4.85 8.75 24.12
CA PHE A 41 -3.39 8.80 24.12
C PHE A 41 -2.86 9.79 25.16
N ASN A 42 -1.73 9.44 25.77
CA ASN A 42 -0.94 10.38 26.57
C ASN A 42 -0.17 11.36 25.67
N GLU A 43 0.49 12.36 26.27
CA GLU A 43 1.19 13.42 25.55
C GLU A 43 2.23 12.89 24.54
N ARG A 44 3.08 11.94 24.95
CA ARG A 44 4.10 11.34 24.08
C ARG A 44 3.46 10.59 22.90
N GLN A 45 2.39 9.85 23.17
CA GLN A 45 1.64 9.10 22.15
C GLN A 45 0.94 10.04 21.17
N ARG A 46 0.37 11.16 21.65
CA ARG A 46 -0.25 12.19 20.79
C ARG A 46 0.78 12.86 19.89
N GLN A 47 1.95 13.21 20.42
CA GLN A 47 3.05 13.76 19.62
C GLN A 47 3.51 12.78 18.54
N SER A 48 3.66 11.50 18.90
CA SER A 48 4.04 10.44 17.95
C SER A 48 2.96 10.26 16.88
N TYR A 49 1.69 10.16 17.28
CA TYR A 49 0.55 10.05 16.37
C TYR A 49 0.49 11.23 15.39
N SER A 50 0.60 12.47 15.88
CA SER A 50 0.62 13.67 15.05
C SER A 50 1.77 13.63 14.05
N ARG A 51 2.99 13.29 14.50
CA ARG A 51 4.16 13.16 13.61
C ARG A 51 3.98 12.11 12.53
N PHE A 52 3.38 10.96 12.85
CA PHE A 52 3.19 9.87 11.89
C PHE A 52 2.03 10.09 10.92
N THR A 53 0.99 10.82 11.34
CA THR A 53 -0.24 10.96 10.55
C THR A 53 -0.39 12.30 9.84
N ASN A 54 0.43 13.31 10.15
CA ASN A 54 0.29 14.65 9.56
C ASN A 54 0.35 14.64 8.01
N GLY A 55 1.17 13.78 7.39
CA GLY A 55 1.26 13.65 5.94
C GLY A 55 -0.03 13.14 5.31
N ALA A 56 -0.64 12.10 5.91
CA ALA A 56 -1.93 11.59 5.49
C ALA A 56 -3.06 12.61 5.72
N MET A 57 -3.04 13.31 6.86
CA MET A 57 -4.02 14.36 7.16
C MET A 57 -3.92 15.54 6.18
N GLN A 58 -2.69 15.94 5.82
CA GLN A 58 -2.46 16.99 4.83
C GLN A 58 -2.95 16.56 3.45
N MET A 59 -2.66 15.32 3.03
CA MET A 59 -3.15 14.77 1.76
C MET A 59 -4.69 14.78 1.71
N ILE A 60 -5.37 14.42 2.81
CA ILE A 60 -6.82 14.50 2.91
C ILE A 60 -7.30 15.95 2.81
N SER A 61 -6.63 16.89 3.50
CA SER A 61 -6.94 18.32 3.43
C SER A 61 -6.85 18.84 1.99
N ASP A 62 -5.75 18.51 1.28
CA ASP A 62 -5.54 18.88 -0.11
C ASP A 62 -6.61 18.28 -1.01
N PHE A 63 -6.97 17.01 -0.83
CA PHE A 63 -8.06 16.40 -1.59
C PHE A 63 -9.42 17.08 -1.33
N CYS A 64 -9.68 17.48 -0.09
CA CYS A 64 -10.92 18.15 0.31
C CYS A 64 -11.01 19.58 -0.26
N ASP A 65 -9.89 20.28 -0.46
CA ASP A 65 -9.86 21.60 -1.10
C ASP A 65 -10.18 21.50 -2.60
N LYS A 66 -11.30 22.12 -3.00
CA LYS A 66 -11.74 22.18 -4.41
C LYS A 66 -10.72 22.88 -5.34
N ARG A 67 -9.88 23.75 -4.78
CA ARG A 67 -8.91 24.55 -5.53
C ARG A 67 -7.56 23.85 -5.68
N SER A 68 -7.28 22.82 -4.88
CA SER A 68 -5.98 22.17 -4.90
C SER A 68 -5.69 21.50 -6.25
N PHE A 69 -4.43 21.53 -6.65
CA PHE A 69 -3.96 20.78 -7.81
C PHE A 69 -4.11 19.27 -7.57
N PHE A 70 -3.80 18.81 -6.36
CA PHE A 70 -3.88 17.40 -5.98
C PHE A 70 -5.27 16.80 -6.20
N ARG A 71 -6.34 17.51 -5.79
CA ARG A 71 -7.71 17.05 -6.03
C ARG A 71 -8.01 16.93 -7.52
N LYS A 72 -7.61 17.91 -8.32
CA LYS A 72 -7.86 17.90 -9.78
C LYS A 72 -7.14 16.71 -10.44
N ALA A 73 -5.87 16.50 -10.11
CA ALA A 73 -5.09 15.36 -10.60
C ALA A 73 -5.72 14.02 -10.17
N TYR A 74 -6.13 13.87 -8.90
CA TYR A 74 -6.81 12.66 -8.44
C TYR A 74 -8.12 12.42 -9.21
N LEU A 75 -8.95 13.45 -9.35
CA LEU A 75 -10.23 13.31 -10.04
C LEU A 75 -10.05 12.96 -11.52
N GLN A 76 -9.02 13.50 -12.16
CA GLN A 76 -8.66 13.15 -13.55
C GLN A 76 -8.38 11.65 -13.73
N HIS A 77 -7.71 11.01 -12.77
CA HIS A 77 -7.38 9.57 -12.84
C HIS A 77 -8.36 8.66 -12.08
N SER A 78 -9.37 9.24 -11.42
CA SER A 78 -10.27 8.53 -10.51
C SER A 78 -11.05 7.38 -11.16
N SER A 79 -11.43 7.51 -12.44
CA SER A 79 -12.12 6.45 -13.17
C SER A 79 -11.20 5.24 -13.37
N CYS A 80 -9.95 5.45 -13.79
CA CYS A 80 -8.99 4.36 -13.95
C CYS A 80 -8.62 3.73 -12.60
N PHE A 81 -8.39 4.55 -11.57
CA PHE A 81 -8.12 4.06 -10.21
C PHE A 81 -9.22 3.14 -9.68
N SER A 82 -10.48 3.37 -10.07
CA SER A 82 -11.60 2.48 -9.72
C SER A 82 -11.50 1.07 -10.33
N THR A 83 -10.79 0.91 -11.45
CA THR A 83 -10.64 -0.37 -12.16
C THR A 83 -9.47 -1.21 -11.66
N VAL A 84 -8.50 -0.59 -10.99
CA VAL A 84 -7.24 -1.24 -10.56
C VAL A 84 -7.20 -1.56 -9.07
N GLN A 85 -8.30 -1.37 -8.36
CA GLN A 85 -8.35 -1.55 -6.91
C GLN A 85 -8.00 -2.96 -6.44
N ASP A 86 -8.49 -3.98 -7.14
CA ASP A 86 -8.17 -5.36 -6.81
C ASP A 86 -6.71 -5.67 -7.07
N ASP A 87 -6.10 -5.05 -8.09
CA ASP A 87 -4.68 -5.17 -8.36
C ASP A 87 -3.85 -4.45 -7.28
N TYR A 88 -4.28 -3.25 -6.87
CA TYR A 88 -3.69 -2.51 -5.76
C TYR A 88 -3.74 -3.31 -4.46
N ARG A 89 -4.90 -3.90 -4.13
CA ARG A 89 -5.07 -4.78 -2.97
C ARG A 89 -4.14 -5.99 -3.06
N ARG A 90 -4.01 -6.61 -4.24
CA ARG A 90 -3.06 -7.73 -4.44
C ARG A 90 -1.60 -7.30 -4.24
N CYS A 91 -1.20 -6.11 -4.68
CA CYS A 91 0.11 -5.53 -4.38
C CYS A 91 0.28 -5.28 -2.87
N ALA A 92 -0.74 -4.79 -2.18
CA ALA A 92 -0.71 -4.57 -0.74
C ALA A 92 -0.63 -5.90 0.03
N GLU A 93 -1.48 -6.88 -0.24
CA GLU A 93 -1.56 -8.16 0.46
C GLU A 93 -0.28 -9.00 0.32
N ARG A 94 0.29 -9.06 -0.89
CA ARG A 94 1.56 -9.78 -1.14
C ARG A 94 2.70 -9.27 -0.28
N HIS A 95 2.68 -7.98 0.05
CA HIS A 95 3.78 -7.30 0.72
C HIS A 95 3.40 -6.76 2.10
N LEU A 96 2.21 -7.00 2.64
CA LEU A 96 1.80 -6.61 4.00
C LEU A 96 1.31 -7.79 4.84
N SER A 97 0.96 -8.93 4.22
CA SER A 97 0.55 -10.16 4.95
C SER A 97 1.63 -10.71 5.88
N THR A 98 2.90 -10.34 5.67
CA THR A 98 4.02 -10.70 6.54
C THR A 98 4.25 -9.72 7.70
N LEU A 99 3.52 -8.59 7.75
CA LEU A 99 3.48 -7.68 8.91
C LEU A 99 2.49 -8.12 9.97
N SER A 100 1.64 -9.11 9.67
CA SER A 100 1.00 -9.92 10.70
C SER A 100 2.11 -10.48 11.56
N LEU A 101 2.32 -9.81 12.70
CA LEU A 101 3.27 -10.16 13.72
C LEU A 101 2.97 -11.60 14.10
N ASN A 102 3.73 -12.54 13.52
CA ASN A 102 4.02 -13.79 14.18
C ASN A 102 4.77 -13.41 15.45
N HIS A 103 4.00 -13.06 16.48
CA HIS A 103 4.35 -13.24 17.88
C HIS A 103 4.35 -14.76 18.15
N SER A 104 5.13 -15.51 17.37
CA SER A 104 5.43 -16.90 17.64
C SER A 104 6.81 -16.92 18.28
N SER A 105 6.80 -16.80 19.61
CA SER A 105 7.60 -17.64 20.51
C SER A 105 9.00 -18.00 20.01
N SER A 106 9.99 -17.19 20.38
CA SER A 106 11.34 -17.68 20.65
C SER A 106 11.68 -17.30 22.08
N THR A 107 11.14 -18.08 23.01
CA THR A 107 11.72 -18.29 24.34
C THR A 107 13.10 -18.89 24.16
N THR A 108 14.16 -18.07 24.14
CA THR A 108 15.47 -18.49 24.64
C THR A 108 16.25 -17.26 25.07
N GLU A 109 16.61 -17.25 26.34
CA GLU A 109 17.40 -16.22 27.01
C GLU A 109 18.76 -16.05 26.35
N SER A 110 19.09 -14.83 25.92
CA SER A 110 20.45 -14.27 25.95
C SER A 110 20.38 -12.76 25.72
N ASN A 111 20.93 -12.01 26.67
CA ASN A 111 20.81 -10.56 26.83
C ASN A 111 21.69 -9.74 25.86
N ASP A 112 21.83 -10.15 24.60
CA ASP A 112 22.62 -9.40 23.60
C ASP A 112 22.09 -9.53 22.16
N LEU A 113 20.78 -9.80 22.00
CA LEU A 113 20.11 -10.08 20.71
C LEU A 113 18.99 -9.09 20.34
N GLY A 114 18.86 -7.98 21.08
CA GLY A 114 17.74 -7.03 20.92
C GLY A 114 17.84 -6.14 19.67
N GLU A 115 19.05 -5.75 19.31
CA GLU A 115 19.30 -4.76 18.25
C GLU A 115 19.34 -5.41 16.86
N GLU A 116 19.94 -6.59 16.72
CA GLU A 116 20.00 -7.33 15.45
C GLU A 116 18.59 -7.71 14.95
N ASN A 117 17.73 -8.17 15.87
CA ASN A 117 16.33 -8.51 15.57
C ASN A 117 15.49 -7.28 15.18
N PHE A 118 15.72 -6.13 15.82
CA PHE A 118 15.06 -4.87 15.47
C PHE A 118 15.51 -4.37 14.10
N ASN A 119 16.82 -4.38 13.82
CA ASN A 119 17.38 -3.99 12.53
C ASN A 119 16.91 -4.90 11.40
N GLN A 120 16.85 -6.22 11.63
CA GLN A 120 16.33 -7.17 10.64
C GLN A 120 14.82 -6.97 10.38
N ARG A 121 14.02 -6.74 11.42
CA ARG A 121 12.59 -6.45 11.29
C ARG A 121 12.35 -5.14 10.54
N THR A 122 13.08 -4.09 10.89
CA THR A 122 13.04 -2.78 10.21
C THR A 122 13.42 -2.91 8.74
N LYS A 123 14.53 -3.59 8.43
CA LYS A 123 14.94 -3.91 7.06
C LYS A 123 13.85 -4.59 6.27
N LYS A 124 13.20 -5.61 6.85
CA LYS A 124 12.09 -6.34 6.23
C LYS A 124 10.89 -5.42 5.93
N ILE A 125 10.47 -4.59 6.90
CA ILE A 125 9.38 -3.62 6.72
C ILE A 125 9.69 -2.68 5.55
N CYS A 126 10.93 -2.18 5.47
CA CYS A 126 11.36 -1.26 4.43
C CYS A 126 11.36 -1.92 3.04
N CYS A 127 11.82 -3.16 2.92
CA CYS A 127 11.77 -3.89 1.65
C CYS A 127 10.34 -4.15 1.18
N MET A 128 9.49 -4.61 2.11
CA MET A 128 8.07 -4.84 1.86
C MET A 128 7.38 -3.56 1.38
N PHE A 129 7.67 -2.43 2.02
CA PHE A 129 7.10 -1.15 1.64
C PHE A 129 7.58 -0.66 0.27
N ARG A 130 8.88 -0.79 -0.02
CA ARG A 130 9.45 -0.47 -1.35
C ARG A 130 8.85 -1.33 -2.45
N ASP A 131 8.65 -2.62 -2.19
CA ASP A 131 8.05 -3.53 -3.16
C ASP A 131 6.57 -3.25 -3.39
N HIS A 132 5.84 -2.86 -2.34
CA HIS A 132 4.46 -2.39 -2.48
C HIS A 132 4.38 -1.16 -3.41
N ILE A 133 5.25 -0.16 -3.22
CA ILE A 133 5.33 1.02 -4.09
C ILE A 133 5.62 0.59 -5.54
N ARG A 134 6.67 -0.21 -5.76
CA ARG A 134 7.07 -0.66 -7.11
C ARG A 134 5.97 -1.46 -7.82
N CYS A 135 5.35 -2.41 -7.11
CA CYS A 135 4.24 -3.20 -7.63
C CYS A 135 3.09 -2.30 -8.06
N THR A 136 2.72 -1.35 -7.21
CA THR A 136 1.61 -0.43 -7.46
C THR A 136 1.91 0.49 -8.63
N ARG A 137 3.09 1.12 -8.67
CA ARG A 137 3.52 1.99 -9.77
C ARG A 137 3.51 1.26 -11.10
N ALA A 138 4.18 0.11 -11.19
CA ALA A 138 4.26 -0.67 -12.43
C ALA A 138 2.88 -1.15 -12.91
N MET A 139 2.02 -1.56 -11.98
CA MET A 139 0.66 -1.98 -12.28
C MET A 139 -0.21 -0.82 -12.80
N ILE A 140 -0.12 0.36 -12.17
CA ILE A 140 -0.88 1.55 -12.58
C ILE A 140 -0.34 2.11 -13.89
N GLU A 141 0.97 2.12 -14.10
CA GLU A 141 1.58 2.56 -15.36
C GLU A 141 1.07 1.72 -16.53
N ALA A 142 1.04 0.39 -16.36
CA ALA A 142 0.55 -0.54 -17.36
C ALA A 142 -0.96 -0.41 -17.68
N ARG A 143 -1.77 0.09 -16.75
CA ARG A 143 -3.25 0.14 -16.89
C ARG A 143 -3.82 1.54 -17.10
N CYS A 144 -3.19 2.55 -16.53
CA CYS A 144 -3.67 3.93 -16.42
C CYS A 144 -2.70 4.96 -16.99
N GLY A 145 -1.48 4.57 -17.37
CA GLY A 145 -0.45 5.46 -17.92
C GLY A 145 0.52 6.02 -16.88
N ALA A 146 1.61 6.61 -17.36
CA ALA A 146 2.73 7.07 -16.54
C ALA A 146 2.33 8.20 -15.56
N GLU A 147 1.56 9.19 -16.00
CA GLU A 147 1.10 10.30 -15.14
C GLU A 147 0.26 9.80 -13.95
N ALA A 148 -0.58 8.78 -14.18
CA ALA A 148 -1.37 8.16 -13.13
C ALA A 148 -0.49 7.38 -12.15
N ALA A 149 0.58 6.75 -12.65
CA ALA A 149 1.54 6.01 -11.85
C ALA A 149 2.39 6.94 -10.97
N ASP A 150 2.81 8.08 -11.51
CA ASP A 150 3.48 9.14 -10.75
C ASP A 150 2.58 9.67 -9.64
N LEU A 151 1.33 9.98 -9.95
CA LEU A 151 0.37 10.42 -8.94
C LEU A 151 0.15 9.36 -7.85
N ALA A 152 0.06 8.08 -8.21
CA ALA A 152 -0.12 7.01 -7.24
C ALA A 152 1.08 6.81 -6.32
N ASP A 153 2.30 6.91 -6.86
CA ASP A 153 3.54 6.90 -6.09
C ASP A 153 3.58 8.06 -5.09
N ASP A 154 3.17 9.25 -5.54
CA ASP A 154 3.09 10.46 -4.71
C ASP A 154 2.04 10.33 -3.59
N ILE A 155 0.88 9.72 -3.89
CA ILE A 155 -0.18 9.40 -2.91
C ILE A 155 0.37 8.46 -1.83
N ILE A 156 0.95 7.33 -2.23
CA ILE A 156 1.44 6.32 -1.29
C ILE A 156 2.56 6.90 -0.44
N THR A 157 3.50 7.61 -1.06
CA THR A 157 4.62 8.25 -0.39
C THR A 157 4.13 9.31 0.60
N LYS A 158 3.24 10.22 0.23
CA LYS A 158 2.71 11.23 1.17
C LYS A 158 1.94 10.61 2.34
N ALA A 159 1.16 9.57 2.08
CA ALA A 159 0.36 8.90 3.10
C ALA A 159 1.22 8.17 4.15
N THR A 160 2.42 7.71 3.78
CA THR A 160 3.21 6.76 4.58
C THR A 160 4.63 7.22 4.89
N ALA A 161 5.13 8.28 4.24
CA ALA A 161 6.51 8.74 4.37
C ALA A 161 6.87 8.96 5.83
N ARG A 162 6.02 9.64 6.61
CA ARG A 162 6.35 9.89 8.02
C ARG A 162 6.29 8.64 8.89
N LEU A 163 5.53 7.63 8.49
CA LEU A 163 5.43 6.36 9.20
C LEU A 163 6.63 5.45 8.89
N VAL A 164 7.07 5.42 7.63
CA VAL A 164 8.05 4.44 7.14
C VAL A 164 9.44 5.03 7.02
N HIS A 165 9.58 6.29 6.59
CA HIS A 165 10.86 6.95 6.34
C HIS A 165 11.81 6.87 7.55
N PRO A 166 11.41 7.17 8.81
CA PRO A 166 12.32 7.11 9.96
C PRO A 166 13.04 5.76 10.15
N TYR A 167 12.47 4.68 9.60
CA TYR A 167 13.02 3.33 9.69
C TYR A 167 13.81 2.92 8.43
N CYS A 168 13.61 3.63 7.32
CA CYS A 168 14.07 3.19 6.00
C CYS A 168 15.12 4.09 5.34
N THR A 169 15.40 5.27 5.90
CA THR A 169 16.36 6.24 5.32
C THR A 169 17.80 5.71 5.26
N GLU A 170 18.17 4.74 6.11
CA GLU A 170 19.55 4.23 6.23
C GLU A 170 19.81 2.95 5.41
N LEU A 171 18.81 2.41 4.71
CA LEU A 171 18.97 1.15 3.97
C LEU A 171 19.51 1.40 2.56
N PRO A 172 20.71 0.86 2.21
CA PRO A 172 21.27 1.05 0.88
C PRO A 172 20.36 0.48 -0.20
N ILE A 173 20.23 1.23 -1.30
CA ILE A 173 19.51 0.82 -2.50
C ILE A 173 20.43 -0.14 -3.29
N GLY A 174 20.26 -1.46 -3.11
CA GLY A 174 21.06 -2.48 -3.82
C GLY A 174 21.11 -3.82 -3.10
N ASP A 175 22.00 -4.72 -3.58
CA ASP A 175 22.14 -6.14 -3.16
C ASP A 175 22.41 -6.38 -1.66
N GLY A 176 22.71 -5.33 -0.89
CA GLY A 176 22.85 -5.42 0.58
C GLY A 176 21.58 -5.09 1.38
N GLY A 177 20.55 -4.50 0.77
CA GLY A 177 19.41 -3.91 1.49
C GLY A 177 18.10 -4.66 1.31
N CYS A 178 17.72 -4.95 0.06
CA CYS A 178 16.50 -5.68 -0.28
C CYS A 178 16.80 -6.52 -1.51
N SER A 179 16.96 -7.83 -1.34
CA SER A 179 17.19 -8.72 -2.48
C SER A 179 15.93 -8.74 -3.33
N MET A 180 16.06 -8.29 -4.58
CA MET A 180 14.97 -8.09 -5.53
C MET A 180 14.38 -9.45 -5.91
N ALA A 181 13.29 -9.86 -5.26
CA ALA A 181 12.39 -10.81 -5.90
C ALA A 181 11.81 -10.09 -7.13
N THR A 182 12.19 -10.57 -8.31
CA THR A 182 11.77 -10.04 -9.62
C THR A 182 10.29 -9.67 -9.64
N PRO A 183 9.90 -8.57 -10.30
CA PRO A 183 8.51 -8.15 -10.37
C PRO A 183 7.73 -9.20 -11.20
N ILE A 184 7.11 -10.18 -10.53
CA ILE A 184 6.11 -11.02 -11.17
C ILE A 184 4.80 -10.23 -11.16
N CYS A 185 4.76 -9.19 -12.01
CA CYS A 185 3.51 -8.80 -12.62
C CYS A 185 3.24 -9.84 -13.73
N ARG A 186 2.81 -11.05 -13.34
CA ARG A 186 2.30 -12.04 -14.28
C ARG A 186 1.01 -11.45 -14.87
N THR A 187 1.12 -10.75 -15.99
CA THR A 187 0.02 -10.68 -16.93
C THR A 187 -0.23 -12.12 -17.36
N SER A 188 -1.31 -12.70 -16.86
CA SER A 188 -1.82 -13.99 -17.33
C SER A 188 -2.26 -13.82 -18.78
N LYS A 189 -1.31 -13.87 -19.71
CA LYS A 189 -1.58 -14.29 -21.08
C LYS A 189 -1.42 -15.79 -21.08
N THR A 190 -2.57 -16.45 -21.01
CA THR A 190 -2.80 -17.87 -21.22
C THR A 190 -1.90 -18.40 -22.34
N GLN A 191 -0.87 -19.16 -21.96
CA GLN A 191 0.00 -19.89 -22.88
C GLN A 191 -0.79 -21.10 -23.42
N TRP A 192 -1.66 -20.85 -24.40
CA TRP A 192 -2.48 -21.86 -25.09
C TRP A 192 -1.99 -22.18 -26.51
N THR A 193 -0.77 -21.78 -26.88
CA THR A 193 -0.27 -21.96 -28.26
C THR A 193 0.73 -23.11 -28.44
N LEU A 194 0.93 -23.98 -27.44
CA LEU A 194 1.82 -25.15 -27.59
C LEU A 194 1.10 -26.50 -27.69
N LEU A 195 -0.24 -26.54 -27.64
CA LEU A 195 -1.02 -27.78 -27.78
C LEU A 195 -1.68 -27.94 -29.16
N SER A 196 -1.76 -26.90 -29.99
CA SER A 196 -2.32 -27.02 -31.35
C SER A 196 -1.35 -27.60 -32.38
N GLY A 197 -0.03 -27.56 -32.12
CA GLY A 197 1.00 -28.09 -33.03
C GLY A 197 1.10 -29.62 -33.05
N LEU A 198 0.82 -30.29 -31.92
CA LEU A 198 0.93 -31.75 -31.81
C LEU A 198 -0.29 -32.50 -32.36
N ILE A 199 -1.44 -31.84 -32.46
CA ILE A 199 -2.68 -32.45 -33.00
C ILE A 199 -2.64 -32.47 -34.54
N LEU A 200 -2.06 -31.45 -35.18
CA LEU A 200 -1.97 -31.39 -36.65
C LEU A 200 -0.98 -32.40 -37.24
N THR A 201 0.04 -32.83 -36.49
CA THR A 201 0.98 -33.87 -36.94
C THR A 201 0.43 -35.29 -36.84
N LEU A 202 -0.53 -35.53 -35.94
CA LEU A 202 -1.18 -36.84 -35.79
C LEU A 202 -2.29 -37.08 -36.81
N ILE A 203 -2.91 -36.01 -37.34
CA ILE A 203 -3.91 -36.11 -38.41
C ILE A 203 -3.26 -36.29 -39.80
N TYR A 204 -1.98 -35.90 -39.98
CA TYR A 204 -1.28 -36.09 -41.26
C TYR A 204 -0.65 -37.49 -41.43
N TRP A 205 -0.71 -38.33 -40.39
CA TRP A 205 -0.16 -39.70 -40.38
C TRP A 205 -1.23 -40.78 -40.12
N TYR A 206 -2.50 -40.46 -40.41
CA TYR A 206 -3.62 -41.41 -40.51
C TYR A 206 -4.48 -41.03 -41.72
#